data_AF-A0A512DZB1-F1
#
_entry.id   AF-A0A512DZB1-F1
#
_cell.length_a   1.000
_cell.length_b   1.000
_cell.length_c   1.000
_cell.angle_alpha   90.00
_cell.angle_beta   90.00
_cell.angle_gamma   90.00
#
_symmetry.space_group_name_H-M   'P 1'
#
loop_
_entity.id
_entity.type
_entity.pdbx_description
1 polymer ?
#
loop_
_entity_poly.entity_id
_entity_poly.type
_entity_poly.pdbx_seq_one_letter_code
_entity_poly.pdbx_strand_id
1 'polypeptide(L)'
;MAIAELQRIKNACPPTDPLHRILSALLAALEKPRTEDRSLVDITYSFWYLGDDALCRHLLENLAGCPLSPAELSQIEILVATRHWIDGQIPRTHQLLQKQVRFLSSRPQAREISFIQSLGRHLVHLLNTFVPDRYRAAPGTGAGNSRRRIDFIGDSHVLAAANLIQPLGGETFQVRAHYVPGVKLWHVIQEPRPKYAVGMDNAVAALARSPNSFAVFSVGEIDCRPNAGFYNAIRRGEYEISAIPPLVDRYLERLEGWRRQGGSDRVGIWSIPAPREDVLDQAGADKALVRDIVATVSDALARGAAARGYVLFDLYALTQRDGFAVAGHHIDHAHVGSHVLGALAKDRLIRNL
;
A
#
# COMPACT_ATOMS: atom_id res chain seq x y z
N MET A 1 -24.35 -3.34 -20.13
CA MET A 1 -24.50 -4.28 -18.99
C MET A 1 -23.83 -3.76 -17.72
N ALA A 2 -22.56 -3.34 -17.77
CA ALA A 2 -21.82 -2.86 -16.59
C ALA A 2 -22.49 -1.71 -15.79
N ILE A 3 -22.98 -0.65 -16.45
CA ILE A 3 -23.70 0.44 -15.74
C ILE A 3 -24.93 -0.07 -14.99
N ALA A 4 -25.69 -0.99 -15.61
CA ALA A 4 -26.89 -1.54 -15.00
C ALA A 4 -26.55 -2.34 -13.73
N GLU A 5 -25.42 -3.05 -13.71
CA GLU A 5 -24.94 -3.75 -12.53
C GLU A 5 -24.52 -2.79 -11.41
N LEU A 6 -23.77 -1.72 -11.72
CA LEU A 6 -23.42 -0.69 -10.73
C LEU A 6 -24.68 0.00 -10.16
N GLN A 7 -25.67 0.29 -11.01
CA GLN A 7 -26.95 0.84 -10.59
C GLN A 7 -27.73 -0.14 -9.70
N ARG A 8 -27.72 -1.43 -10.03
CA ARG A 8 -28.36 -2.49 -9.23
C ARG A 8 -27.73 -2.56 -7.84
N ILE A 9 -26.41 -2.56 -7.74
CA ILE A 9 -25.68 -2.56 -6.45
C ILE A 9 -26.03 -1.30 -5.66
N LYS A 10 -25.99 -0.11 -6.29
CA LYS A 10 -26.36 1.15 -5.63
C LYS A 10 -27.77 1.09 -5.03
N ASN A 11 -28.74 0.62 -5.81
CA ASN A 11 -30.15 0.57 -5.41
C ASN A 11 -30.42 -0.47 -4.32
N ALA A 12 -29.53 -1.45 -4.13
CA ALA A 12 -29.64 -2.43 -3.05
C ALA A 12 -29.13 -1.89 -1.69
N CYS A 13 -28.46 -0.74 -1.67
CA CYS A 13 -27.92 -0.11 -0.46
C CYS A 13 -28.77 1.09 -0.04
N PRO A 14 -28.97 1.32 1.27
CA PRO A 14 -29.68 2.52 1.74
C PRO A 14 -28.89 3.80 1.40
N PRO A 15 -29.54 4.96 1.21
CA PRO A 15 -28.85 6.20 0.86
C PRO A 15 -27.79 6.67 1.87
N THR A 16 -27.89 6.22 3.12
CA THR A 16 -26.92 6.50 4.19
C THR A 16 -25.65 5.65 4.09
N ASP A 17 -25.66 4.58 3.29
CA ASP A 17 -24.53 3.68 3.11
C ASP A 17 -23.38 4.38 2.35
N PRO A 18 -22.13 4.29 2.81
CA PRO A 18 -20.97 4.78 2.08
C PRO A 18 -20.90 4.29 0.62
N LEU A 19 -21.21 3.02 0.36
CA LEU A 19 -21.20 2.44 -0.99
C LEU A 19 -22.24 3.11 -1.90
N HIS A 20 -23.44 3.39 -1.38
CA HIS A 20 -24.47 4.11 -2.13
C HIS A 20 -23.99 5.49 -2.58
N ARG A 21 -23.33 6.24 -1.69
CA ARG A 21 -22.79 7.58 -2.00
C ARG A 21 -21.67 7.51 -3.03
N ILE A 22 -20.74 6.56 -2.88
CA ILE A 22 -19.65 6.36 -3.84
C ILE A 22 -20.20 6.01 -5.23
N LEU A 23 -21.14 5.06 -5.31
CA LEU A 23 -21.75 4.66 -6.57
C LEU A 23 -22.61 5.77 -7.18
N SER A 24 -23.28 6.58 -6.36
CA SER A 24 -23.99 7.77 -6.84
C SER A 24 -23.05 8.77 -7.50
N ALA A 25 -21.92 9.09 -6.84
CA ALA A 25 -20.91 9.99 -7.40
C ALA A 25 -20.29 9.42 -8.68
N LEU A 26 -19.98 8.12 -8.71
CA LEU A 26 -19.42 7.45 -9.87
C LEU A 26 -20.37 7.47 -11.07
N LEU A 27 -21.64 7.12 -10.85
CA LEU A 27 -22.64 7.09 -11.93
C LEU A 27 -22.89 8.49 -12.48
N ALA A 28 -23.00 9.51 -11.61
CA ALA A 28 -23.10 10.90 -12.04
C ALA A 28 -21.85 11.36 -12.82
N ALA A 29 -20.65 10.92 -12.44
CA ALA A 29 -19.45 11.19 -13.20
C ALA A 29 -19.50 10.51 -14.59
N LEU A 30 -19.94 9.25 -14.66
CA LEU A 30 -20.04 8.50 -15.92
C LEU A 30 -21.06 9.08 -16.92
N GLU A 31 -22.07 9.82 -16.44
CA GLU A 31 -23.05 10.53 -17.27
C GLU A 31 -22.45 11.76 -17.98
N LYS A 32 -21.36 12.34 -17.44
CA LYS A 32 -20.68 13.48 -18.07
C LYS A 32 -20.02 13.08 -19.40
N PRO A 33 -19.90 14.02 -20.37
CA PRO A 33 -19.17 13.80 -21.61
C PRO A 33 -17.73 13.32 -21.35
N ARG A 34 -17.23 12.40 -22.18
CA ARG A 34 -15.86 11.84 -22.05
C ARG A 34 -14.75 12.87 -22.30
N THR A 35 -15.11 14.04 -22.81
CA THR A 35 -14.18 15.16 -23.06
C THR A 35 -13.92 16.00 -21.82
N GLU A 36 -14.72 15.82 -20.77
CA GLU A 36 -14.55 16.52 -19.49
C GLU A 36 -13.69 15.69 -18.54
N ASP A 37 -13.05 16.36 -17.58
CA ASP A 37 -12.44 15.66 -16.45
C ASP A 37 -13.55 15.11 -15.53
N ARG A 38 -13.63 13.78 -15.47
CA ARG A 38 -14.63 13.05 -14.69
C ARG A 38 -14.10 12.62 -13.32
N SER A 39 -12.82 12.86 -13.01
CA SER A 39 -12.15 12.48 -11.75
C SER A 39 -12.46 11.05 -11.28
N LEU A 40 -12.55 10.11 -12.23
CA LEU A 40 -13.01 8.75 -11.94
C LEU A 40 -12.07 7.98 -11.01
N VAL A 41 -10.77 8.22 -11.11
CA VAL A 41 -9.76 7.51 -10.31
C VAL A 41 -9.89 7.87 -8.82
N ASP A 42 -10.02 9.15 -8.49
CA ASP A 42 -10.29 9.61 -7.11
C ASP A 42 -11.55 8.99 -6.50
N ILE A 43 -12.64 8.88 -7.28
CA ILE A 43 -13.87 8.20 -6.85
C ILE A 43 -13.59 6.71 -6.65
N THR A 44 -12.90 6.09 -7.61
CA THR A 44 -12.57 4.65 -7.60
C THR A 44 -11.69 4.24 -6.43
N TYR A 45 -10.80 5.11 -5.95
CA TYR A 45 -10.05 4.83 -4.71
C TYR A 45 -10.94 4.62 -3.50
N SER A 46 -12.14 5.22 -3.49
CA SER A 46 -13.09 5.02 -2.40
C SER A 46 -13.58 3.58 -2.30
N PHE A 47 -13.51 2.79 -3.38
CA PHE A 47 -13.78 1.34 -3.31
C PHE A 47 -12.79 0.61 -2.39
N TRP A 48 -11.52 1.02 -2.40
CA TRP A 48 -10.47 0.43 -1.55
C TRP A 48 -10.69 0.77 -0.08
N TYR A 49 -11.28 1.93 0.21
CA TYR A 49 -11.55 2.37 1.58
C TYR A 49 -12.79 1.71 2.21
N LEU A 50 -13.54 0.88 1.47
CA LEU A 50 -14.66 0.12 2.04
C LEU A 50 -14.21 -1.06 2.90
N GLY A 51 -12.97 -1.54 2.74
CA GLY A 51 -12.43 -2.70 3.48
C GLY A 51 -13.00 -4.07 3.05
N ASP A 52 -13.80 -4.12 1.99
CA ASP A 52 -14.26 -5.37 1.39
C ASP A 52 -13.51 -5.63 0.08
N ASP A 53 -12.53 -6.52 0.14
CA ASP A 53 -11.67 -6.90 -0.98
C ASP A 53 -12.46 -7.47 -2.17
N ALA A 54 -13.47 -8.31 -1.89
CA ALA A 54 -14.24 -8.99 -2.92
C ALA A 54 -15.17 -8.02 -3.64
N LEU A 55 -15.84 -7.16 -2.87
CA LEU A 55 -16.65 -6.06 -3.40
C LEU A 55 -15.78 -5.08 -4.19
N CYS A 56 -14.62 -4.68 -3.67
CA CYS A 56 -13.68 -3.79 -4.36
C CYS A 56 -13.32 -4.34 -5.76
N ARG A 57 -12.95 -5.63 -5.84
CA ARG A 57 -12.70 -6.29 -7.13
C ARG A 57 -13.93 -6.24 -8.05
N HIS A 58 -15.09 -6.65 -7.55
CA HIS A 58 -16.33 -6.69 -8.34
C HIS A 58 -16.67 -5.32 -8.92
N LEU A 59 -16.53 -4.26 -8.12
CA LEU A 59 -16.79 -2.88 -8.55
C LEU A 59 -15.77 -2.40 -9.60
N LEU A 60 -14.49 -2.70 -9.43
CA LEU A 60 -13.44 -2.36 -10.39
C LEU A 60 -13.63 -3.06 -11.74
N GLU A 61 -13.93 -4.36 -11.71
CA GLU A 61 -14.19 -5.15 -12.92
C GLU A 61 -15.42 -4.65 -13.68
N ASN A 62 -16.50 -4.30 -12.96
CA ASN A 62 -17.68 -3.68 -13.58
C ASN A 62 -17.37 -2.29 -14.15
N LEU A 63 -16.62 -1.45 -13.43
CA LEU A 63 -16.24 -0.12 -13.92
C LEU A 63 -15.39 -0.21 -15.19
N ALA A 64 -14.49 -1.20 -15.31
CA ALA A 64 -13.73 -1.42 -16.54
C ALA A 64 -14.62 -1.75 -17.76
N GLY A 65 -15.84 -2.26 -17.53
CA GLY A 65 -16.85 -2.51 -18.56
C GLY A 65 -17.73 -1.31 -18.93
N CYS A 66 -17.52 -0.15 -18.31
CA CYS A 66 -18.28 1.07 -18.57
C CYS A 66 -17.76 1.84 -19.80
N PRO A 67 -18.55 2.80 -20.34
CA PRO A 67 -18.13 3.68 -21.44
C PRO A 67 -17.05 4.70 -21.02
N LEU A 68 -15.81 4.23 -20.93
CA LEU A 68 -14.64 5.02 -20.57
C LEU A 68 -13.92 5.60 -21.81
N SER A 69 -13.22 6.72 -21.66
CA SER A 69 -12.20 7.13 -22.63
C SER A 69 -11.00 6.18 -22.56
N PRO A 70 -10.13 6.13 -23.58
CA PRO A 70 -8.92 5.29 -23.53
C PRO A 70 -8.04 5.56 -22.32
N ALA A 71 -7.86 6.84 -21.93
CA ALA A 71 -7.03 7.21 -20.80
C ALA A 71 -7.64 6.78 -19.44
N GLU A 72 -8.96 6.88 -19.28
CA GLU A 72 -9.64 6.40 -18.08
C GLU A 72 -9.61 4.87 -18.00
N LEU A 73 -9.87 4.18 -19.12
CA LEU A 73 -9.82 2.72 -19.18
C LEU A 73 -8.44 2.21 -18.76
N SER A 74 -7.36 2.79 -19.29
CA SER A 74 -6.00 2.43 -18.88
C SER A 74 -5.79 2.59 -17.38
N GLN A 75 -6.28 3.66 -16.79
CA GLN A 75 -6.14 3.89 -15.35
C GLN A 75 -6.91 2.85 -14.52
N ILE A 76 -8.16 2.57 -14.89
CA ILE A 76 -8.99 1.56 -14.23
C ILE A 76 -8.38 0.16 -14.39
N GLU A 77 -7.86 -0.20 -15.57
CA GLU A 77 -7.21 -1.49 -15.80
C GLU A 77 -5.95 -1.69 -14.94
N ILE A 78 -5.19 -0.63 -14.61
CA ILE A 78 -4.10 -0.71 -13.63
C ILE A 78 -4.62 -0.99 -12.22
N LEU A 79 -5.73 -0.37 -11.82
CA LEU A 79 -6.35 -0.64 -10.51
C LEU A 79 -6.90 -2.08 -10.43
N VAL A 80 -7.52 -2.58 -11.50
CA VAL A 80 -7.95 -3.98 -11.62
C VAL A 80 -6.74 -4.92 -11.54
N ALA A 81 -5.64 -4.62 -12.25
CA ALA A 81 -4.42 -5.41 -12.19
C ALA A 81 -3.83 -5.43 -10.77
N THR A 82 -3.87 -4.31 -10.05
CA THR A 82 -3.44 -4.23 -8.64
C THR A 82 -4.25 -5.17 -7.75
N ARG A 83 -5.59 -5.19 -7.93
CA ARG A 83 -6.46 -6.10 -7.17
C ARG A 83 -6.20 -7.57 -7.49
N HIS A 84 -6.02 -7.90 -8.77
CA HIS A 84 -5.64 -9.25 -9.19
C HIS A 84 -4.29 -9.69 -8.63
N TRP A 85 -3.32 -8.78 -8.53
CA TRP A 85 -2.03 -9.07 -7.89
C TRP A 85 -2.22 -9.43 -6.41
N ILE A 86 -2.99 -8.63 -5.67
CA ILE A 86 -3.30 -8.88 -4.25
C ILE A 86 -4.05 -10.21 -4.06
N ASP A 87 -4.93 -10.58 -5.00
CA ASP A 87 -5.68 -11.83 -4.96
C ASP A 87 -4.88 -13.07 -5.43
N GLY A 88 -3.61 -12.90 -5.81
CA GLY A 88 -2.77 -13.97 -6.33
C GLY A 88 -3.13 -14.41 -7.76
N GLN A 89 -3.93 -13.63 -8.49
CA GLN A 89 -4.33 -13.87 -9.87
C GLN A 89 -3.25 -13.33 -10.84
N ILE A 90 -2.03 -13.88 -10.71
CA ILE A 90 -0.83 -13.44 -11.44
C ILE A 90 -1.04 -13.43 -12.97
N PRO A 91 -1.65 -14.46 -13.60
CA PRO A 91 -1.88 -14.45 -15.05
C PRO A 91 -2.78 -13.29 -15.51
N ARG A 92 -3.84 -12.97 -14.76
CA ARG A 92 -4.74 -11.84 -15.09
C ARG A 92 -4.05 -10.50 -14.93
N THR A 93 -3.22 -10.35 -13.88
CA THR A 93 -2.38 -9.17 -13.67
C THR A 93 -1.46 -8.95 -14.88
N HIS A 94 -0.74 -9.99 -15.30
CA HIS A 94 0.16 -9.93 -16.44
C HIS A 94 -0.58 -9.55 -17.73
N GLN A 95 -1.72 -10.18 -18.02
CA GLN A 95 -2.52 -9.89 -19.21
C GLN A 95 -2.97 -8.42 -19.27
N LEU A 96 -3.42 -7.84 -18.15
CA LEU A 96 -3.83 -6.45 -18.10
C LEU A 96 -2.64 -5.51 -18.32
N LEU A 97 -1.51 -5.75 -17.65
CA LEU A 97 -0.32 -4.90 -17.78
C LEU A 97 0.30 -4.95 -19.18
N GLN A 98 0.23 -6.11 -19.86
CA GLN A 98 0.64 -6.23 -21.27
C GLN A 98 -0.17 -5.29 -22.19
N LYS A 99 -1.47 -5.13 -21.96
CA LYS A 99 -2.30 -4.17 -22.72
C LYS A 99 -1.89 -2.72 -22.44
N GLN A 100 -1.37 -2.45 -21.25
CA GLN A 100 -1.03 -1.09 -20.79
C GLN A 100 0.41 -0.65 -21.10
N VAL A 101 1.20 -1.41 -21.85
CA VAL A 101 2.61 -1.06 -22.14
C VAL A 101 2.75 0.37 -22.69
N ARG A 102 1.88 0.77 -23.63
CA ARG A 102 1.90 2.14 -24.19
C ARG A 102 1.58 3.20 -23.13
N PHE A 103 0.55 2.96 -22.31
CA PHE A 103 0.18 3.87 -21.23
C PHE A 103 1.31 4.01 -20.21
N LEU A 104 1.92 2.90 -19.77
CA LEU A 104 3.00 2.89 -18.78
C LEU A 104 4.31 3.49 -19.30
N SER A 105 4.57 3.44 -20.61
CA SER A 105 5.78 4.00 -21.23
C SER A 105 5.64 5.47 -21.63
N SER A 106 4.42 6.01 -21.62
CA SER A 106 4.16 7.40 -21.98
C SER A 106 4.56 8.38 -20.86
N ARG A 107 4.89 9.62 -21.25
CA ARG A 107 5.08 10.72 -20.28
C ARG A 107 3.72 11.10 -19.68
N PRO A 108 3.60 11.18 -18.33
CA PRO A 108 2.34 11.58 -17.71
C PRO A 108 2.02 13.04 -18.06
N GLN A 109 0.76 13.30 -18.43
CA GLN A 109 0.25 14.64 -18.70
C GLN A 109 -0.33 15.32 -17.46
N ALA A 110 -0.60 14.55 -16.40
CA ALA A 110 -1.14 15.03 -15.13
C ALA A 110 -0.57 14.23 -13.96
N ARG A 111 -0.63 14.80 -12.74
CA ARG A 111 -0.09 14.18 -11.52
C ARG A 111 -0.79 12.86 -11.17
N GLU A 112 -2.11 12.80 -11.31
CA GLU A 112 -2.91 11.60 -11.02
C GLU A 112 -2.51 10.44 -11.96
N ILE A 113 -2.37 10.73 -13.25
CA ILE A 113 -1.85 9.77 -14.24
C ILE A 113 -0.45 9.30 -13.84
N SER A 114 0.42 10.20 -13.38
CA SER A 114 1.75 9.83 -12.90
C SER A 114 1.71 8.84 -11.73
N PHE A 115 0.76 8.98 -10.81
CA PHE A 115 0.59 8.03 -9.70
C PHE A 115 0.16 6.65 -10.21
N ILE A 116 -0.87 6.60 -11.07
CA ILE A 116 -1.35 5.33 -11.63
C ILE A 116 -0.28 4.64 -12.47
N GLN A 117 0.47 5.39 -13.28
CA GLN A 117 1.61 4.85 -14.02
C GLN A 117 2.70 4.32 -13.08
N SER A 118 2.98 5.02 -11.98
CA SER A 118 3.94 4.56 -10.96
C SER A 118 3.50 3.21 -10.36
N LEU A 119 2.23 3.08 -9.98
CA LEU A 119 1.66 1.83 -9.48
C LEU A 119 1.74 0.70 -10.53
N GLY A 120 1.40 0.99 -11.78
CA GLY A 120 1.50 0.00 -12.86
C GLY A 120 2.94 -0.45 -13.15
N ARG A 121 3.90 0.48 -13.14
CA ARG A 121 5.33 0.15 -13.27
C ARG A 121 5.83 -0.69 -12.10
N HIS A 122 5.41 -0.35 -10.87
CA HIS A 122 5.70 -1.16 -9.69
C HIS A 122 5.22 -2.62 -9.88
N LEU A 123 3.98 -2.83 -10.33
CA LEU A 123 3.49 -4.19 -10.61
C LEU A 123 4.27 -4.91 -11.73
N VAL A 124 4.69 -4.20 -12.78
CA VAL A 124 5.56 -4.77 -13.83
C VAL A 124 6.88 -5.25 -13.23
N HIS A 125 7.49 -4.46 -12.34
CA HIS A 125 8.72 -4.89 -11.65
C HIS A 125 8.49 -6.10 -10.73
N LEU A 126 7.36 -6.16 -10.02
CA LEU A 126 7.00 -7.32 -9.20
C LEU A 126 6.78 -8.57 -10.05
N LEU A 127 6.16 -8.45 -11.23
CA LEU A 127 6.00 -9.55 -12.17
C LEU A 127 7.35 -10.03 -12.73
N ASN A 128 8.23 -9.10 -13.09
CA ASN A 128 9.55 -9.44 -13.64
C ASN A 128 10.47 -10.11 -12.61
N THR A 129 10.20 -9.91 -11.31
CA THR A 129 10.94 -10.53 -10.19
C THR A 129 10.16 -11.67 -9.54
N PHE A 130 9.04 -12.09 -10.15
CA PHE A 130 8.18 -13.14 -9.62
C PHE A 130 8.88 -14.50 -9.68
N VAL A 131 9.02 -15.16 -8.53
CA VAL A 131 9.56 -16.52 -8.40
C VAL A 131 8.44 -17.44 -7.93
N PRO A 132 7.84 -18.30 -8.78
CA PRO A 132 6.65 -19.08 -8.45
C PRO A 132 6.74 -19.87 -7.14
N ASP A 133 7.92 -20.40 -6.82
CA ASP A 133 8.14 -21.22 -5.62
C ASP A 133 7.93 -20.45 -4.32
N ARG A 134 8.09 -19.12 -4.35
CA ARG A 134 7.83 -18.25 -3.18
C ARG A 134 6.34 -17.98 -2.95
N TYR A 135 5.48 -18.41 -3.87
CA TYR A 135 4.02 -18.24 -3.81
C TYR A 135 3.29 -19.58 -3.79
N ARG A 136 4.01 -20.69 -3.97
CA ARG A 136 3.46 -22.03 -3.96
C ARG A 136 3.67 -22.70 -2.61
N ALA A 137 2.68 -23.50 -2.25
CA ALA A 137 2.84 -24.49 -1.22
C ALA A 137 4.00 -25.42 -1.52
N ALA A 138 4.91 -25.65 -0.58
CA ALA A 138 5.88 -26.73 -0.70
C ALA A 138 5.13 -28.06 -0.88
N PRO A 139 5.43 -28.86 -1.92
CA PRO A 139 4.83 -30.18 -2.09
C PRO A 139 5.14 -31.05 -0.87
N GLY A 140 4.11 -31.64 -0.24
CA GLY A 140 4.29 -32.55 0.90
C GLY A 140 4.14 -31.91 2.29
N THR A 141 3.95 -30.59 2.41
CA THR A 141 3.39 -30.03 3.65
C THR A 141 1.89 -30.33 3.67
N GLY A 142 1.54 -31.55 4.07
CA GLY A 142 0.17 -32.04 4.15
C GLY A 142 -0.75 -31.10 4.93
N ALA A 143 -2.05 -31.31 4.78
CA ALA A 143 -3.16 -30.56 5.36
C ALA A 143 -3.18 -30.43 6.91
N GLY A 144 -2.10 -30.82 7.60
CA GLY A 144 -1.93 -30.78 9.06
C GLY A 144 -0.97 -29.69 9.60
N ASN A 145 -0.13 -29.04 8.78
CA ASN A 145 0.58 -27.82 9.21
C ASN A 145 -0.21 -26.61 8.76
N SER A 146 -1.09 -26.10 9.63
CA SER A 146 -1.83 -24.88 9.41
C SER A 146 -0.84 -23.73 9.18
N ARG A 147 -0.79 -23.21 7.95
CA ARG A 147 0.00 -22.02 7.66
C ARG A 147 -0.53 -20.88 8.49
N ARG A 148 0.36 -20.22 9.23
CA ARG A 148 -0.01 -18.98 9.89
C ARG A 148 -0.19 -17.90 8.84
N ARG A 149 -1.11 -16.99 9.12
CA ARG A 149 -1.38 -15.84 8.26
C ARG A 149 -0.76 -14.60 8.88
N ILE A 150 -0.17 -13.77 8.04
CA ILE A 150 0.28 -12.43 8.40
C ILE A 150 -0.41 -11.42 7.48
N ASP A 151 -1.04 -10.42 8.06
CA ASP A 151 -1.81 -9.42 7.33
C ASP A 151 -1.00 -8.13 7.23
N PHE A 152 -0.54 -7.79 6.03
CA PHE A 152 0.17 -6.54 5.73
C PHE A 152 -0.85 -5.47 5.34
N ILE A 153 -0.85 -4.34 6.03
CA ILE A 153 -1.88 -3.30 5.91
C ILE A 153 -1.23 -1.94 5.71
N GLY A 154 -1.60 -1.20 4.66
CA GLY A 154 -1.09 0.15 4.45
C GLY A 154 -0.89 0.53 2.99
N ASP A 155 0.18 1.26 2.71
CA ASP A 155 0.46 1.83 1.39
C ASP A 155 0.93 0.80 0.36
N SER A 156 1.46 1.25 -0.79
CA SER A 156 1.82 0.37 -1.91
C SER A 156 2.95 -0.61 -1.58
N HIS A 157 3.72 -0.43 -0.51
CA HIS A 157 4.77 -1.39 -0.13
C HIS A 157 4.22 -2.75 0.30
N VAL A 158 2.95 -2.83 0.75
CA VAL A 158 2.32 -4.11 1.07
C VAL A 158 2.21 -5.03 -0.16
N LEU A 159 2.21 -4.45 -1.37
CA LEU A 159 2.13 -5.20 -2.62
C LEU A 159 3.38 -6.07 -2.85
N ALA A 160 4.55 -5.65 -2.37
CA ALA A 160 5.78 -6.42 -2.51
C ALA A 160 5.70 -7.77 -1.78
N ALA A 161 5.00 -7.80 -0.65
CA ALA A 161 4.84 -9.00 0.16
C ALA A 161 3.57 -9.81 -0.17
N ALA A 162 2.67 -9.29 -0.99
CA ALA A 162 1.37 -9.91 -1.26
C ALA A 162 1.51 -11.36 -1.74
N ASN A 163 0.78 -12.29 -1.11
CA ASN A 163 0.74 -13.73 -1.43
C ASN A 163 2.06 -14.50 -1.23
N LEU A 164 3.10 -13.88 -0.67
CA LEU A 164 4.33 -14.60 -0.36
C LEU A 164 4.09 -15.66 0.70
N ILE A 165 4.73 -16.81 0.51
CA ILE A 165 4.93 -17.83 1.53
C ILE A 165 6.36 -17.69 2.01
N GLN A 166 6.53 -17.30 3.27
CA GLN A 166 7.84 -16.96 3.83
C GLN A 166 8.07 -17.67 5.17
N PRO A 167 9.18 -18.41 5.32
CA PRO A 167 9.63 -18.85 6.63
C PRO A 167 10.15 -17.65 7.44
N LEU A 168 9.59 -17.44 8.63
CA LEU A 168 9.92 -16.38 9.58
C LEU A 168 9.93 -17.00 11.00
N GLY A 169 11.05 -16.89 11.72
CA GLY A 169 11.11 -17.35 13.13
C GLY A 169 10.85 -18.85 13.34
N GLY A 170 11.14 -19.69 12.34
CA GLY A 170 10.85 -21.12 12.38
C GLY A 170 9.43 -21.51 11.95
N GLU A 171 8.54 -20.53 11.74
CA GLU A 171 7.18 -20.75 11.24
C GLU A 171 7.08 -20.36 9.76
N THR A 172 6.15 -20.96 9.03
CA THR A 172 5.86 -20.57 7.64
C THR A 172 4.59 -19.73 7.60
N PHE A 173 4.72 -18.48 7.14
CA PHE A 173 3.62 -17.55 7.01
C PHE A 173 3.18 -17.41 5.56
N GLN A 174 1.86 -17.30 5.35
CA GLN A 174 1.30 -16.77 4.12
C GLN A 174 0.90 -15.31 4.34
N VAL A 175 1.43 -14.41 3.52
CA VAL A 175 1.13 -12.99 3.57
C VAL A 175 -0.16 -12.68 2.82
N ARG A 176 -1.08 -11.96 3.47
CA ARG A 176 -2.19 -11.26 2.81
C ARG A 176 -1.94 -9.77 2.87
N ALA A 177 -2.13 -9.09 1.74
CA ALA A 177 -2.00 -7.64 1.65
C ALA A 177 -3.37 -6.96 1.66
N HIS A 178 -3.49 -5.88 2.44
CA HIS A 178 -4.63 -4.98 2.53
C HIS A 178 -4.15 -3.58 2.14
N TYR A 179 -4.32 -3.25 0.86
CA TYR A 179 -3.81 -2.02 0.28
C TYR A 179 -4.78 -0.86 0.51
N VAL A 180 -4.28 0.24 1.07
CA VAL A 180 -4.98 1.50 1.28
C VAL A 180 -4.27 2.58 0.45
N PRO A 181 -4.75 2.89 -0.77
CA PRO A 181 -4.06 3.78 -1.69
C PRO A 181 -3.80 5.17 -1.08
N GLY A 182 -2.55 5.64 -1.16
CA GLY A 182 -2.15 7.00 -0.77
C GLY A 182 -2.19 7.29 0.74
N VAL A 183 -2.39 6.27 1.58
CA VAL A 183 -2.33 6.45 3.03
C VAL A 183 -0.96 6.96 3.46
N LYS A 184 -0.96 7.84 4.46
CA LYS A 184 0.22 8.46 5.06
C LYS A 184 0.13 8.32 6.56
N LEU A 185 1.26 8.38 7.25
CA LEU A 185 1.30 8.44 8.70
C LEU A 185 0.48 9.63 9.20
N TRP A 186 0.66 10.82 8.61
CA TRP A 186 -0.13 12.00 8.98
C TRP A 186 -1.65 11.79 8.87
N HIS A 187 -2.11 11.09 7.81
CA HIS A 187 -3.54 10.89 7.59
C HIS A 187 -4.21 10.11 8.72
N VAL A 188 -3.50 9.18 9.37
CA VAL A 188 -4.09 8.27 10.34
C VAL A 188 -4.09 8.81 11.77
N ILE A 189 -3.37 9.92 12.00
CA ILE A 189 -3.32 10.65 13.28
C ILE A 189 -4.05 12.00 13.23
N GLN A 190 -4.51 12.43 12.06
CA GLN A 190 -5.20 13.71 11.89
C GLN A 190 -6.68 13.64 12.32
N GLU A 191 -7.18 14.74 12.88
CA GLU A 191 -8.60 15.00 13.11
C GLU A 191 -9.07 16.26 12.34
N PRO A 192 -10.31 16.29 11.79
CA PRO A 192 -11.22 15.15 11.65
C PRO A 192 -10.65 14.07 10.73
N ARG A 193 -11.06 12.82 10.98
CA ARG A 193 -10.48 11.64 10.30
C ARG A 193 -10.72 11.67 8.78
N PRO A 194 -9.67 11.71 7.95
CA PRO A 194 -9.83 11.72 6.50
C PRO A 194 -10.19 10.34 5.95
N LYS A 195 -10.60 10.27 4.66
CA LYS A 195 -10.99 9.02 3.97
C LYS A 195 -9.95 7.89 4.10
N TYR A 196 -8.66 8.24 4.14
CA TYR A 196 -7.57 7.28 4.30
C TYR A 196 -7.56 6.61 5.69
N ALA A 197 -7.88 7.38 6.74
CA ALA A 197 -7.98 6.84 8.10
C ALA A 197 -9.16 5.88 8.24
N VAL A 198 -10.29 6.21 7.58
CA VAL A 198 -11.45 5.30 7.48
C VAL A 198 -11.09 4.04 6.70
N GLY A 199 -10.37 4.16 5.59
CA GLY A 199 -9.88 3.01 4.82
C GLY A 199 -9.00 2.07 5.64
N MET A 200 -8.08 2.61 6.45
CA MET A 200 -7.26 1.81 7.37
C MET A 200 -8.11 1.09 8.42
N ASP A 201 -9.09 1.77 9.02
CA ASP A 201 -9.99 1.14 9.99
C ASP A 201 -10.78 -0.01 9.39
N ASN A 202 -11.29 0.17 8.18
CA ASN A 202 -12.06 -0.85 7.49
C ASN A 202 -11.16 -2.05 7.11
N ALA A 203 -9.92 -1.79 6.67
CA ALA A 203 -8.94 -2.84 6.43
C ALA A 203 -8.61 -3.64 7.72
N VAL A 204 -8.46 -2.95 8.85
CA VAL A 204 -8.25 -3.58 10.16
C VAL A 204 -9.49 -4.34 10.64
N ALA A 205 -10.69 -3.83 10.39
CA ALA A 205 -11.93 -4.51 10.72
C ALA A 205 -12.16 -5.79 9.89
N ALA A 206 -11.60 -5.84 8.67
CA ALA A 206 -11.67 -7.00 7.78
C ALA A 206 -10.67 -8.12 8.13
N LEU A 207 -9.82 -7.91 9.15
CA LEU A 207 -8.90 -8.95 9.60
C LEU A 207 -9.65 -10.15 10.16
N ALA A 208 -9.18 -11.35 9.81
CA ALA A 208 -9.73 -12.57 10.38
C ALA A 208 -9.26 -12.66 11.84
N ARG A 209 -10.21 -12.66 12.78
CA ARG A 209 -9.91 -12.92 14.19
C ARG A 209 -9.58 -14.40 14.33
N SER A 210 -8.31 -14.70 14.56
CA SER A 210 -7.82 -16.04 14.82
C SER A 210 -6.76 -15.99 15.91
N PRO A 211 -6.63 -17.04 16.74
CA PRO A 211 -5.49 -17.16 17.65
C PRO A 211 -4.17 -17.07 16.87
N ASN A 212 -3.21 -16.33 17.41
CA ASN A 212 -1.92 -15.98 16.81
C ASN A 212 -2.02 -15.10 15.56
N SER A 213 -3.04 -14.25 15.47
CA SER A 213 -3.16 -13.24 14.42
C SER A 213 -2.00 -12.24 14.47
N PHE A 214 -1.42 -11.93 13.31
CA PHE A 214 -0.28 -11.03 13.20
C PHE A 214 -0.53 -10.00 12.09
N ALA A 215 -0.71 -8.74 12.49
CA ALA A 215 -0.88 -7.61 11.58
C ALA A 215 0.42 -6.81 11.48
N VAL A 216 0.84 -6.48 10.25
CA VAL A 216 2.02 -5.66 9.95
C VAL A 216 1.57 -4.40 9.23
N PHE A 217 1.94 -3.24 9.76
CA PHE A 217 1.51 -1.95 9.21
C PHE A 217 2.64 -1.30 8.41
N SER A 218 2.31 -0.83 7.21
CA SER A 218 3.24 -0.16 6.28
C SER A 218 2.72 1.23 5.93
N VAL A 219 3.14 2.24 6.69
CA VAL A 219 2.87 3.65 6.38
C VAL A 219 4.04 4.53 6.83
N GLY A 220 4.23 5.66 6.15
CA GLY A 220 5.22 6.66 6.52
C GLY A 220 6.26 6.95 5.43
N GLU A 221 6.44 6.06 4.45
CA GLU A 221 7.41 6.31 3.37
C GLU A 221 7.01 7.55 2.57
N ILE A 222 5.72 7.67 2.21
CA ILE A 222 5.20 8.84 1.49
C ILE A 222 5.39 10.13 2.30
N ASP A 223 5.31 10.07 3.63
CA ASP A 223 5.53 11.23 4.52
C ASP A 223 6.99 11.72 4.49
N CYS A 224 7.94 10.90 4.02
CA CYS A 224 9.35 11.24 3.95
C CYS A 224 9.80 11.72 2.56
N ARG A 225 8.93 11.67 1.54
CA ARG A 225 9.30 12.03 0.16
C ARG A 225 9.52 13.54 -0.02
N PRO A 226 10.44 13.98 -0.89
CA PRO A 226 10.72 15.41 -1.11
C PRO A 226 9.54 16.24 -1.63
N ASN A 227 8.56 15.60 -2.26
CA ASN A 227 7.37 16.28 -2.79
C ASN A 227 6.13 16.10 -1.90
N ALA A 228 6.31 15.63 -0.67
CA ALA A 228 5.24 15.36 0.28
C ALA A 228 5.70 15.56 1.74
N GLY A 229 4.75 15.37 2.66
CA GLY A 229 5.00 15.14 4.09
C GLY A 229 5.95 16.12 4.79
N PHE A 230 6.84 15.57 5.61
CA PHE A 230 7.70 16.32 6.52
C PHE A 230 8.67 17.25 5.80
N TYR A 231 9.25 16.82 4.68
CA TYR A 231 10.22 17.63 3.93
C TYR A 231 9.63 18.99 3.54
N ASN A 232 8.44 18.98 2.94
CA ASN A 232 7.76 20.19 2.52
C ASN A 232 7.37 21.08 3.70
N ALA A 233 6.94 20.50 4.81
CA ALA A 233 6.52 21.24 5.98
C ALA A 233 7.71 21.92 6.67
N ILE A 234 8.84 21.20 6.79
CA ILE A 234 10.10 21.73 7.35
C ILE A 234 10.68 22.83 6.46
N ARG A 235 10.70 22.62 5.12
CA ARG A 235 11.16 23.64 4.16
C ARG A 235 10.36 24.94 4.21
N ARG A 236 9.08 24.88 4.63
CA ARG A 236 8.21 26.05 4.84
C ARG A 236 8.30 26.65 6.24
N GLY A 237 9.08 26.05 7.15
CA GLY A 237 9.17 26.50 8.55
C GLY A 237 7.92 26.20 9.38
N GLU A 238 7.06 25.28 8.93
CA GLU A 238 5.84 24.89 9.67
C GLU A 238 6.17 23.93 10.82
N TYR A 239 7.25 23.16 10.67
CA TYR A 239 7.72 22.19 11.64
C TYR A 239 9.24 22.12 11.64
N GLU A 240 9.80 21.74 12.79
CA GLU A 240 11.20 21.32 12.91
C GLU A 240 11.30 19.79 12.82
N ILE A 241 12.48 19.25 12.47
CA ILE A 241 12.73 17.79 12.48
C ILE A 241 12.39 17.17 13.83
N SER A 242 12.59 17.90 14.93
CA SER A 242 12.27 17.47 16.30
C SER A 242 10.77 17.23 16.54
N ALA A 243 9.88 17.68 15.66
CA ALA A 243 8.44 17.39 15.72
C ALA A 243 8.09 15.98 15.21
N ILE A 244 8.99 15.31 14.48
CA ILE A 244 8.74 13.99 13.90
C ILE A 244 8.51 12.91 14.98
N PRO A 245 9.35 12.75 16.02
CA PRO A 245 9.17 11.66 16.99
C PRO A 245 7.82 11.70 17.73
N PRO A 246 7.30 12.85 18.22
CA PRO A 246 5.95 12.92 18.78
C PRO A 246 4.83 12.52 17.79
N LEU A 247 4.96 12.85 16.50
CA LEU A 247 3.97 12.45 15.49
C LEU A 247 4.01 10.95 15.20
N VAL A 248 5.22 10.37 15.16
CA VAL A 248 5.40 8.92 15.08
C VAL A 248 4.82 8.23 16.31
N ASP A 249 4.97 8.79 17.51
CA ASP A 249 4.42 8.21 18.73
C ASP A 249 2.88 8.14 18.71
N ARG A 250 2.22 9.21 18.23
CA ARG A 250 0.76 9.21 17.99
C ARG A 250 0.33 8.14 16.98
N TYR A 251 1.16 7.86 15.97
CA TYR A 251 0.90 6.78 15.04
C TYR A 251 1.05 5.41 15.71
N LEU A 252 2.04 5.22 16.58
CA LEU A 252 2.18 3.99 17.35
C LEU A 252 1.02 3.77 18.33
N GLU A 253 0.48 4.83 18.93
CA GLU A 253 -0.78 4.76 19.69
C GLU A 253 -1.95 4.33 18.82
N ARG A 254 -2.01 4.81 17.57
CA ARG A 254 -3.03 4.37 16.60
C ARG A 254 -2.90 2.88 16.28
N LEU A 255 -1.67 2.37 16.14
CA LEU A 255 -1.44 0.93 15.95
C LEU A 255 -1.96 0.10 17.11
N GLU A 256 -1.77 0.57 18.34
CA GLU A 256 -2.32 -0.10 19.53
C GLU A 256 -3.85 -0.12 19.51
N GLY A 257 -4.49 0.97 19.08
CA GLY A 257 -5.93 1.01 18.86
C GLY A 257 -6.41 -0.03 17.84
N TRP A 258 -5.72 -0.12 16.69
CA TRP A 258 -6.01 -1.11 15.66
C TRP A 258 -5.75 -2.54 16.10
N ARG A 259 -4.70 -2.79 16.89
CA ARG A 259 -4.43 -4.10 17.50
C ARG A 259 -5.64 -4.60 18.28
N ARG A 260 -6.20 -3.74 19.14
CA ARG A 260 -7.39 -4.05 19.96
C ARG A 260 -8.63 -4.22 19.11
N GLN A 261 -8.86 -3.34 18.13
CA GLN A 261 -10.02 -3.39 17.23
C GLN A 261 -10.05 -4.67 16.38
N GLY A 262 -8.93 -4.97 15.73
CA GLY A 262 -8.75 -6.13 14.86
C GLY A 262 -8.57 -7.45 15.61
N GLY A 263 -8.29 -7.41 16.92
CA GLY A 263 -7.99 -8.60 17.70
C GLY A 263 -6.70 -9.28 17.25
N SER A 264 -5.68 -8.47 16.90
CA SER A 264 -4.36 -8.97 16.54
C SER A 264 -3.54 -9.27 17.79
N ASP A 265 -3.03 -10.49 17.92
CA ASP A 265 -2.16 -10.86 19.04
C ASP A 265 -0.80 -10.17 18.92
N ARG A 266 -0.33 -10.00 17.68
CA ARG A 266 0.96 -9.39 17.36
C ARG A 266 0.79 -8.21 16.42
N VAL A 267 1.58 -7.17 16.67
CA VAL A 267 1.73 -6.00 15.78
C VAL A 267 3.14 -5.95 15.24
N GLY A 268 3.23 -5.72 13.94
CA GLY A 268 4.48 -5.49 13.23
C GLY A 268 4.47 -4.14 12.55
N ILE A 269 5.66 -3.58 12.36
CA ILE A 269 5.88 -2.36 11.61
C ILE A 269 6.80 -2.70 10.44
N TRP A 270 6.29 -2.52 9.23
CA TRP A 270 7.09 -2.47 8.02
C TRP A 270 7.66 -1.06 7.93
N SER A 271 8.93 -0.89 8.34
CA SER A 271 9.54 0.44 8.42
C SER A 271 9.77 1.04 7.03
N ILE A 272 10.31 2.25 6.96
CA ILE A 272 10.53 2.93 5.68
C ILE A 272 11.91 2.54 5.11
N PRO A 273 12.05 2.37 3.79
CA PRO A 273 13.36 2.16 3.17
C PRO A 273 14.17 3.47 3.14
N ALA A 274 15.48 3.35 2.98
CA ALA A 274 16.36 4.49 2.74
C ALA A 274 16.05 5.17 1.40
N PRO A 275 16.16 6.50 1.28
CA PRO A 275 15.86 7.21 0.05
C PRO A 275 16.95 6.95 -1.01
N ARG A 276 16.54 6.94 -2.28
CA ARG A 276 17.46 6.82 -3.41
C ARG A 276 18.08 8.16 -3.78
N GLU A 277 19.41 8.24 -3.70
CA GLU A 277 20.14 9.49 -3.97
C GLU A 277 19.89 10.04 -5.39
N ASP A 278 19.90 9.17 -6.40
CA ASP A 278 19.67 9.54 -7.80
C ASP A 278 18.27 10.15 -8.04
N VAL A 279 17.27 9.73 -7.26
CA VAL A 279 15.91 10.26 -7.30
C VAL A 279 15.86 11.65 -6.65
N LEU A 280 16.61 11.85 -5.56
CA LEU A 280 16.69 13.16 -4.90
C LEU A 280 17.39 14.20 -5.78
N ASP A 281 18.46 13.79 -6.47
CA ASP A 281 19.18 14.64 -7.42
C ASP A 281 18.27 15.10 -8.56
N GLN A 282 17.49 14.17 -9.15
CA GLN A 282 16.51 14.51 -10.19
C GLN A 282 15.41 15.45 -9.70
N ALA A 283 15.03 15.34 -8.42
CA ALA A 283 14.04 16.21 -7.81
C ALA A 283 14.59 17.57 -7.37
N GLY A 284 15.92 17.79 -7.41
CA GLY A 284 16.55 18.98 -6.85
C GLY A 284 16.31 19.13 -5.34
N ALA A 285 16.18 18.01 -4.63
CA ALA A 285 15.89 18.00 -3.20
C ALA A 285 17.14 18.23 -2.35
N ASP A 286 16.96 18.80 -1.16
CA ASP A 286 18.00 18.84 -0.14
C ASP A 286 18.22 17.42 0.42
N LYS A 287 19.28 16.76 -0.08
CA LYS A 287 19.61 15.38 0.25
C LYS A 287 19.88 15.17 1.74
N ALA A 288 20.56 16.12 2.38
CA ALA A 288 20.88 16.03 3.80
C ALA A 288 19.59 16.08 4.63
N LEU A 289 18.70 17.01 4.30
CA LEU A 289 17.41 17.11 4.98
C LEU A 289 16.55 15.85 4.80
N VAL A 290 16.44 15.31 3.58
CA VAL A 290 15.66 14.07 3.35
C VAL A 290 16.25 12.89 4.10
N ARG A 291 17.58 12.73 4.08
CA ARG A 291 18.29 11.70 4.84
C ARG A 291 17.98 11.82 6.33
N ASP A 292 18.08 13.02 6.89
CA ASP A 292 17.87 13.27 8.31
C ASP A 292 16.40 13.03 8.73
N ILE A 293 15.44 13.37 7.86
CA ILE A 293 14.01 13.04 8.06
C ILE A 293 13.80 11.52 8.09
N VAL A 294 14.29 10.79 7.08
CA VAL A 294 14.11 9.33 7.00
C VAL A 294 14.77 8.63 8.18
N ALA A 295 15.98 9.04 8.55
CA ALA A 295 16.68 8.54 9.73
C ALA A 295 15.87 8.79 11.00
N THR A 296 15.35 10.00 11.19
CA THR A 296 14.55 10.39 12.37
C THR A 296 13.25 9.58 12.48
N VAL A 297 12.52 9.38 11.38
CA VAL A 297 11.30 8.55 11.35
C VAL A 297 11.65 7.10 11.67
N SER A 298 12.67 6.54 11.02
CA SER A 298 13.10 5.15 11.21
C SER A 298 13.52 4.87 12.64
N ASP A 299 14.29 5.78 13.24
CA ASP A 299 14.71 5.73 14.64
C ASP A 299 13.54 5.81 15.61
N ALA A 300 12.58 6.71 15.36
CA ALA A 300 11.38 6.84 16.18
C ALA A 300 10.51 5.58 16.11
N LEU A 301 10.32 5.01 14.91
CA LEU A 301 9.63 3.73 14.72
C LEU A 301 10.35 2.59 15.44
N ALA A 302 11.67 2.49 15.33
CA ALA A 302 12.46 1.43 15.95
C ALA A 302 12.42 1.48 17.49
N ARG A 303 12.64 2.66 18.09
CA ARG A 303 12.53 2.85 19.54
C ARG A 303 11.11 2.58 20.03
N GLY A 304 10.13 3.11 19.32
CA GLY A 304 8.73 2.95 19.68
C GLY A 304 8.24 1.50 19.56
N ALA A 305 8.72 0.76 18.56
CA ALA A 305 8.46 -0.68 18.42
C ALA A 305 9.06 -1.47 19.59
N ALA A 306 10.32 -1.20 19.94
CA ALA A 306 10.98 -1.85 21.07
C ALA A 306 10.25 -1.58 22.40
N ALA A 307 9.87 -0.32 22.65
CA ALA A 307 9.17 0.07 23.87
C ALA A 307 7.78 -0.58 24.03
N ARG A 308 7.12 -0.92 22.92
CA ARG A 308 5.76 -1.50 22.89
C ARG A 308 5.76 -3.02 22.66
N GLY A 309 6.94 -3.64 22.50
CA GLY A 309 7.05 -5.06 22.16
C GLY A 309 6.54 -5.40 20.76
N TYR A 310 6.51 -4.43 19.84
CA TYR A 310 6.13 -4.67 18.45
C TYR A 310 7.27 -5.30 17.66
N VAL A 311 6.91 -6.07 16.64
CA VAL A 311 7.85 -6.62 15.67
C VAL A 311 8.28 -5.51 14.72
N LEU A 312 9.58 -5.32 14.50
CA LEU A 312 10.08 -4.36 13.52
C LEU A 312 10.68 -5.10 12.34
N PHE A 313 10.14 -4.87 11.14
CA PHE A 313 10.73 -5.25 9.86
C PHE A 313 11.59 -4.07 9.40
N ASP A 314 12.88 -4.07 9.75
CA ASP A 314 13.76 -2.90 9.63
C ASP A 314 14.30 -2.71 8.20
N LEU A 315 13.45 -2.16 7.33
CA LEU A 315 13.79 -1.82 5.95
C LEU A 315 14.89 -0.78 5.85
N TYR A 316 14.89 0.22 6.74
CA TYR A 316 15.91 1.25 6.72
C TYR A 316 17.29 0.62 6.94
N ALA A 317 17.44 -0.21 7.98
CA ALA A 317 18.70 -0.92 8.23
C ALA A 317 19.12 -1.83 7.06
N LEU A 318 18.17 -2.49 6.40
CA LEU A 318 18.46 -3.35 5.24
C LEU A 318 18.94 -2.55 4.03
N THR A 319 18.35 -1.38 3.79
CA THR A 319 18.50 -0.66 2.53
C THR A 319 19.50 0.48 2.60
N GLN A 320 19.89 0.94 3.79
CA GLN A 320 20.76 2.10 3.95
C GLN A 320 22.25 1.74 3.87
N ARG A 321 23.02 2.61 3.21
CA ARG A 321 24.44 2.85 3.46
C ARG A 321 24.64 4.35 3.47
N ASP A 322 25.21 4.85 4.56
CA ASP A 322 25.39 6.29 4.80
C ASP A 322 24.07 7.10 4.68
N GLY A 323 22.96 6.45 5.02
CA GLY A 323 21.61 7.03 4.98
C GLY A 323 20.94 7.06 3.61
N PHE A 324 21.56 6.49 2.57
CA PHE A 324 20.97 6.36 1.23
C PHE A 324 20.79 4.90 0.82
N ALA A 325 19.87 4.66 -0.10
CA ALA A 325 19.59 3.34 -0.63
C ALA A 325 20.83 2.74 -1.33
N VAL A 326 21.17 1.50 -0.97
CA VAL A 326 22.07 0.67 -1.76
C VAL A 326 21.32 -0.06 -2.87
N ALA A 327 22.03 -0.36 -3.96
CA ALA A 327 21.48 -1.12 -5.08
C ALA A 327 20.98 -2.51 -4.63
N GLY A 328 19.88 -2.97 -5.22
CA GLY A 328 19.44 -4.37 -5.13
C GLY A 328 18.17 -4.62 -4.30
N HIS A 329 17.68 -3.67 -3.50
CA HIS A 329 16.41 -3.82 -2.77
C HIS A 329 15.27 -3.00 -3.36
N HIS A 330 15.58 -1.82 -3.89
CA HIS A 330 14.63 -0.99 -4.62
C HIS A 330 14.41 -1.52 -6.04
N ILE A 331 13.16 -1.53 -6.47
CA ILE A 331 12.77 -1.95 -7.83
C ILE A 331 12.35 -0.77 -8.71
N ASP A 332 12.03 0.36 -8.10
CA ASP A 332 11.88 1.65 -8.78
C ASP A 332 12.44 2.79 -7.90
N HIS A 333 11.90 4.00 -8.04
CA HIS A 333 12.34 5.18 -7.30
C HIS A 333 11.96 5.19 -5.82
N ALA A 334 10.97 4.40 -5.39
CA ALA A 334 10.47 4.40 -4.01
C ALA A 334 10.15 3.00 -3.47
N HIS A 335 9.77 2.05 -4.32
CA HIS A 335 9.29 0.74 -3.88
C HIS A 335 10.41 -0.29 -3.77
N VAL A 336 10.22 -1.22 -2.83
CA VAL A 336 11.09 -2.39 -2.64
C VAL A 336 10.54 -3.63 -3.34
N GLY A 337 11.43 -4.56 -3.68
CA GLY A 337 11.08 -5.82 -4.36
C GLY A 337 10.49 -6.89 -3.45
N SER A 338 9.86 -7.90 -4.05
CA SER A 338 9.26 -9.02 -3.31
C SER A 338 10.26 -9.84 -2.50
N HIS A 339 11.55 -9.80 -2.83
CA HIS A 339 12.62 -10.50 -2.11
C HIS A 339 12.92 -9.91 -0.73
N VAL A 340 12.49 -8.67 -0.47
CA VAL A 340 12.90 -7.93 0.73
C VAL A 340 12.45 -8.57 2.03
N LEU A 341 11.24 -9.13 2.10
CA LEU A 341 10.79 -9.83 3.31
C LEU A 341 11.71 -11.03 3.65
N GLY A 342 12.18 -11.75 2.64
CA GLY A 342 13.14 -12.85 2.82
C GLY A 342 14.55 -12.35 3.18
N ALA A 343 14.98 -11.23 2.61
CA ALA A 343 16.26 -10.60 2.94
C ALA A 343 16.29 -10.13 4.41
N LEU A 344 15.23 -9.48 4.89
CA LEU A 344 15.10 -9.08 6.30
C LEU A 344 15.25 -10.28 7.25
N ALA A 345 14.59 -11.40 6.92
CA ALA A 345 14.67 -12.62 7.73
C ALA A 345 16.10 -13.20 7.73
N LYS A 346 16.72 -13.29 6.55
CA LYS A 346 18.08 -13.80 6.38
C LYS A 346 19.11 -12.97 7.15
N ASP A 347 18.97 -11.65 7.11
CA ASP A 347 19.92 -10.70 7.69
C ASP A 347 19.60 -10.37 9.16
N ARG A 348 18.62 -11.07 9.76
CA ARG A 348 18.18 -10.89 11.15
C ARG A 348 17.73 -9.47 11.46
N LEU A 349 17.08 -8.83 10.49
CA LEU A 349 16.54 -7.47 10.58
C LEU A 349 15.03 -7.46 10.88
N ILE A 350 14.46 -8.61 11.24
CA ILE A 350 13.14 -8.69 11.86
C ILE A 350 13.34 -8.82 13.36
N ARG A 351 13.10 -7.72 14.09
CA ARG A 351 13.33 -7.63 15.55
C ARG A 351 12.05 -7.98 16.31
N ASN A 352 12.20 -8.62 17.47
CA ASN A 352 11.10 -9.06 18.34
C ASN A 352 10.13 -10.08 17.69
N LEU A 353 10.62 -10.86 16.71
CA LEU A 353 9.83 -11.89 16.02
C LEU A 353 9.62 -13.15 16.87
#